data_AF-A0A3D3EY41-F1
#
_entry.id   AF-A0A3D3EY41-F1
#
_cell.length_a   1.000
_cell.length_b   1.000
_cell.length_c   1.000
_cell.angle_alpha   90.00
_cell.angle_beta   90.00
_cell.angle_gamma   90.00
#
_symmetry.space_group_name_H-M   'P 1'
#
loop_
_entity.id
_entity.type
_entity.pdbx_description
1 polymer ?
#
loop_
_entity_poly.entity_id
_entity_poly.type
_entity_poly.pdbx_seq_one_letter_code
_entity_poly.pdbx_strand_id
1 'polypeptide(L)'
;TYKELFDIQKKLENHARDMQDLEFTIQDGKLWMLQTRNGKRTGFAMVKVAVDMLKEGLIDEKTALLRMEPEKLDELLHPVFNKDAMAKAHV
;
A
#
# COMPACT_ATOMS: atom_id res chain seq x y z
N THR A 1 -12.51 -18.74 -2.68
CA THR A 1 -12.37 -17.72 -1.62
C THR A 1 -11.11 -16.87 -1.76
N TYR A 2 -9.87 -17.36 -1.59
CA TYR A 2 -8.69 -16.47 -1.73
C TYR A 2 -8.52 -15.86 -3.13
N LYS A 3 -8.60 -16.69 -4.19
CA LYS A 3 -8.50 -16.21 -5.57
C LYS A 3 -9.52 -15.11 -5.87
N GLU A 4 -10.75 -15.27 -5.36
CA GLU A 4 -11.82 -14.30 -5.52
C GLU A 4 -11.51 -12.97 -4.82
N LEU A 5 -11.01 -13.02 -3.58
CA LEU A 5 -10.53 -11.84 -2.86
C LEU A 5 -9.40 -11.13 -3.61
N PHE A 6 -8.43 -11.87 -4.13
CA PHE A 6 -7.32 -11.33 -4.90
C PHE A 6 -7.79 -10.65 -6.20
N ASP A 7 -8.73 -11.27 -6.90
CA ASP A 7 -9.34 -10.70 -8.10
C ASP A 7 -10.14 -9.41 -7.77
N ILE A 8 -10.84 -9.35 -6.62
CA ILE A 8 -11.55 -8.15 -6.15
C ILE A 8 -10.57 -7.05 -5.75
N GLN A 9 -9.53 -7.37 -4.99
CA GLN A 9 -8.50 -6.43 -4.56
C GLN A 9 -7.88 -5.73 -5.77
N LYS A 10 -7.48 -6.50 -6.80
CA LYS A 10 -6.93 -5.95 -8.04
C LYS A 10 -7.90 -5.05 -8.79
N LYS A 11 -9.20 -5.39 -8.80
CA LYS A 11 -10.24 -4.52 -9.40
C LYS A 11 -10.36 -3.20 -8.65
N LEU A 12 -10.37 -3.24 -7.32
CA LEU A 12 -10.50 -2.06 -6.48
C LEU A 12 -9.28 -1.14 -6.63
N GLU A 13 -8.06 -1.68 -6.66
CA GLU A 13 -6.85 -0.88 -6.91
C GLU A 13 -6.83 -0.26 -8.31
N ASN A 14 -7.24 -1.00 -9.34
CA ASN A 14 -7.33 -0.46 -10.70
C ASN A 14 -8.40 0.62 -10.83
N HIS A 15 -9.50 0.49 -10.07
CA HIS A 15 -10.60 1.47 -10.08
C HIS A 15 -10.22 2.75 -9.32
N ALA A 16 -9.77 2.61 -8.07
CA ALA A 16 -9.36 3.74 -7.23
C ALA A 16 -8.02 4.35 -7.67
N ARG A 17 -7.27 3.62 -8.51
CA ARG A 17 -5.89 3.91 -8.93
C ARG A 17 -4.93 4.04 -7.75
N ASP A 18 -5.23 3.47 -6.60
CA ASP A 18 -4.44 3.60 -5.38
C ASP A 18 -4.59 2.36 -4.50
N MET A 19 -3.62 2.14 -3.61
CA MET A 19 -3.62 1.00 -2.69
C MET A 19 -4.85 1.05 -1.77
N GLN A 20 -5.54 -0.08 -1.64
CA GLN A 20 -6.78 -0.20 -0.88
C GLN A 20 -6.58 -1.02 0.40
N ASP A 21 -7.11 -0.49 1.50
CA ASP A 21 -7.34 -1.20 2.76
C ASP A 21 -8.75 -1.81 2.71
N LEU A 22 -8.84 -3.14 2.87
CA LEU A 22 -10.04 -3.93 2.61
C LEU A 22 -10.51 -4.65 3.87
N GLU A 23 -11.80 -4.54 4.17
CA GLU A 23 -12.47 -5.34 5.19
C GLU A 23 -13.43 -6.32 4.52
N PHE A 24 -13.32 -7.59 4.89
CA PHE A 24 -14.15 -8.65 4.32
C PHE A 24 -14.42 -9.73 5.37
N THR A 25 -15.46 -10.53 5.13
CA THR A 25 -15.74 -11.74 5.90
C THR A 25 -16.01 -12.91 4.96
N ILE A 26 -15.79 -14.14 5.46
CA ILE A 26 -16.18 -15.37 4.79
C ILE A 26 -17.22 -16.05 5.66
N GLN A 27 -18.44 -16.14 5.16
CA GLN A 27 -19.55 -16.78 5.85
C GLN A 27 -20.09 -17.92 4.97
N ASP A 28 -20.18 -19.13 5.53
CA ASP A 28 -20.65 -20.34 4.83
C ASP A 28 -19.93 -20.58 3.48
N GLY A 29 -18.62 -20.32 3.46
CA GLY A 29 -17.78 -20.47 2.26
C GLY A 29 -17.92 -19.35 1.23
N LYS A 30 -18.78 -18.36 1.46
CA LYS A 30 -18.98 -17.19 0.58
C LYS A 30 -18.23 -15.97 1.08
N LEU A 31 -17.51 -15.30 0.17
CA LEU A 31 -16.82 -14.05 0.43
C LEU A 31 -17.80 -12.86 0.40
N TRP A 32 -17.67 -11.96 1.37
CA TRP A 32 -18.42 -10.71 1.46
C TRP A 32 -17.45 -9.56 1.72
N MET A 33 -17.50 -8.52 0.88
CA MET A 33 -16.76 -7.28 1.11
C MET A 33 -17.60 -6.36 1.99
N LEU A 34 -16.98 -5.81 3.02
CA LEU A 34 -17.65 -4.95 4.01
C LEU A 34 -17.26 -3.47 3.81
N GLN A 35 -15.97 -3.21 3.62
CA GLN A 35 -15.46 -1.85 3.43
C GLN A 35 -14.23 -1.87 2.51
N THR A 36 -14.04 -0.78 1.77
CA THR A 36 -12.78 -0.43 1.10
C THR A 36 -12.51 1.05 1.32
N ARG A 37 -11.23 1.39 1.46
CA ARG A 37 -10.77 2.79 1.48
C ARG A 37 -9.33 2.87 1.02
N ASN A 38 -8.88 4.07 0.67
CA ASN A 38 -7.46 4.30 0.44
C ASN A 38 -6.68 3.97 1.71
N GLY A 39 -5.70 3.07 1.60
CA GLY A 39 -4.98 2.57 2.75
C GLY A 39 -4.05 3.63 3.33
N LYS A 40 -4.08 3.78 4.66
CA LYS A 40 -3.08 4.54 5.40
C LYS A 40 -1.72 3.85 5.25
N ARG A 41 -0.66 4.65 5.14
CA ARG A 41 0.69 4.16 4.84
C ARG A 41 1.75 5.11 5.39
N THR A 42 2.93 4.57 5.68
CA THR A 42 4.13 5.33 6.06
C THR A 42 4.71 6.10 4.87
N GLY A 43 5.61 7.06 5.13
CA GLY A 43 6.32 7.79 4.07
C GLY A 43 7.06 6.88 3.09
N PHE A 44 7.75 5.85 3.59
CA PHE A 44 8.43 4.86 2.74
C PHE A 44 7.45 4.10 1.82
N ALA A 45 6.33 3.65 2.37
CA ALA A 45 5.33 2.92 1.59
C ALA A 45 4.60 3.83 0.58
N MET A 46 4.37 5.09 0.94
CA MET A 46 3.80 6.12 0.06
C MET A 46 4.63 6.28 -1.22
N VAL A 47 5.94 6.50 -1.08
CA VAL A 47 6.85 6.64 -2.23
C VAL A 47 6.89 5.35 -3.05
N LYS A 48 7.03 4.19 -2.40
CA LYS A 48 7.12 2.90 -3.11
C LYS A 48 5.89 2.64 -3.97
N VAL A 49 4.69 2.76 -3.39
CA VAL A 49 3.43 2.50 -4.10
C VAL A 49 3.24 3.46 -5.27
N ALA A 50 3.50 4.76 -5.09
CA ALA A 50 3.34 5.73 -6.17
C ALA A 50 4.31 5.46 -7.34
N VAL A 51 5.57 5.13 -7.05
CA VAL A 51 6.57 4.82 -8.08
C VAL A 51 6.24 3.52 -8.80
N ASP A 52 5.77 2.48 -8.10
CA ASP A 52 5.36 1.22 -8.72
C ASP A 52 4.15 1.44 -9.63
N MET A 53 3.11 2.14 -9.16
CA MET A 53 1.93 2.45 -9.96
C MET A 53 2.25 3.28 -11.19
N LEU A 54 3.22 4.20 -11.10
CA LEU A 54 3.72 4.93 -12.26
C LEU A 54 4.39 3.99 -13.27
N LYS A 55 5.27 3.09 -12.80
CA LYS A 55 5.94 2.09 -13.66
C LYS A 55 4.97 1.11 -14.31
N GLU A 56 3.89 0.77 -13.62
CA GLU A 56 2.80 -0.07 -14.14
C GLU A 56 1.86 0.70 -15.09
N GLY A 57 2.06 2.01 -15.28
CA GLY A 57 1.20 2.85 -16.11
C GLY A 57 -0.19 3.08 -15.53
N LEU A 58 -0.37 2.85 -14.23
CA LEU A 58 -1.64 3.06 -13.55
C LEU A 58 -1.94 4.53 -13.30
N ILE A 59 -0.90 5.34 -13.11
CA ILE A 59 -0.98 6.78 -12.86
C ILE A 59 0.10 7.52 -13.67
N ASP A 60 -0.07 8.82 -13.86
CA ASP A 60 0.95 9.69 -14.47
C ASP A 60 1.88 10.32 -13.41
N GLU A 61 2.97 10.96 -13.86
CA GLU A 61 3.96 11.58 -12.97
C GLU A 61 3.35 12.68 -12.09
N LYS A 62 2.41 13.45 -12.65
CA LYS A 62 1.72 14.52 -11.92
C LYS A 62 0.89 13.95 -10.77
N THR A 63 0.16 12.86 -11.02
CA THR A 63 -0.62 12.17 -10.00
C THR A 63 0.29 11.54 -8.94
N ALA A 64 1.41 10.93 -9.35
CA ALA A 64 2.38 10.39 -8.41
C ALA A 64 2.93 11.47 -7.47
N LEU A 65 3.25 12.66 -8.01
CA LEU A 65 3.73 13.79 -7.22
C LEU A 65 2.67 14.32 -6.24
N LEU A 66 1.42 14.51 -6.70
CA LEU A 66 0.34 15.03 -5.87
C LEU A 66 -0.12 14.07 -4.75
N ARG A 67 0.28 12.80 -4.81
CA ARG A 67 0.01 11.81 -3.77
C ARG A 67 1.04 11.81 -2.65
N MET A 68 2.10 12.60 -2.78
CA MET A 68 3.09 12.74 -1.72
C MET A 68 2.58 13.73 -0.68
N GLU A 69 2.28 13.24 0.52
CA GLU A 69 2.04 14.09 1.69
C GLU A 69 3.38 14.64 2.19
N PRO A 70 3.62 15.97 2.15
CA PRO A 70 4.94 16.53 2.51
C PRO A 70 5.38 16.17 3.92
N GLU A 71 4.43 16.13 4.87
CA GLU A 71 4.66 15.81 6.28
C GLU A 71 5.20 14.39 6.48
N LYS A 72 4.81 13.44 5.61
CA LYS A 72 5.30 12.05 5.68
C LYS A 72 6.68 11.86 5.05
N LEU A 73 7.16 12.82 4.26
CA LEU A 73 8.52 12.75 3.72
C LEU A 73 9.57 12.94 4.81
N ASP A 74 9.24 13.65 5.89
CA ASP A 74 10.11 13.81 7.06
C ASP A 74 10.46 12.47 7.71
N GLU A 75 9.51 11.51 7.70
CA GLU A 75 9.74 10.14 8.19
C GLU A 75 10.91 9.44 7.47
N LEU A 76 11.20 9.82 6.23
CA LEU A 76 12.30 9.24 5.44
C LEU A 76 13.67 9.75 5.91
N LEU A 77 13.70 10.88 6.61
CA LEU A 77 14.92 11.54 7.08
C LEU A 77 15.28 11.12 8.51
N HIS A 78 14.34 10.48 9.22
CA HIS A 78 14.58 9.99 10.57
C HIS A 78 15.66 8.91 10.59
N PRO A 79 16.60 8.95 11.57
CA PRO A 79 17.59 7.89 11.74
C PRO A 79 16.90 6.54 11.96
N VAL A 80 17.38 5.54 11.24
CA VAL A 80 16.93 4.15 11.40
C VAL A 80 18.09 3.28 11.86
N PHE A 81 17.78 2.19 12.56
CA PHE A 81 18.79 1.23 12.93
C PHE A 81 19.42 0.59 11.68
N ASN A 82 20.74 0.40 11.73
CA ASN A 82 21.43 -0.35 10.70
C ASN A 82 20.94 -1.81 10.71
N LYS A 83 20.37 -2.26 9.58
CA LYS A 83 19.77 -3.59 9.46
C LYS A 83 20.77 -4.72 9.71
N ASP A 84 22.02 -4.58 9.25
CA ASP A 84 23.06 -5.59 9.44
C ASP A 84 23.51 -5.68 10.90
N ALA A 85 23.61 -4.54 11.59
CA ALA A 85 23.92 -4.49 13.01
C ALA A 85 22.81 -5.14 13.85
N MET A 86 21.54 -4.87 13.51
CA MET A 86 20.38 -5.50 14.16
C MET A 86 20.36 -7.02 13.96
N ALA A 87 20.64 -7.51 12.75
CA ALA A 87 20.67 -8.94 12.47
C ALA A 87 21.78 -9.69 13.22
N LYS A 88 22.88 -9.00 13.55
CA LYS A 88 24.02 -9.54 14.31
C LYS A 88 23.86 -9.38 15.82
N ALA A 89 22.87 -8.61 16.28
CA ALA A 89 22.63 -8.42 17.70
C ALA A 89 22.04 -9.69 18.30
N HIS A 90 22.68 -10.21 19.36
CA HIS A 90 22.14 -11.27 20.19
C HIS A 90 21.62 -10.66 21.50
N VAL A 91 20.46 -11.13 21.95
CA VAL A 91 19.85 -10.75 23.25
C VAL A 91 20.49 -11.57 24.36
#